data_AF-A0A947MZI8-F1
#
_entry.id   AF-A0A947MZI8-F1
#
_cell.length_a   1.000
_cell.length_b   1.000
_cell.length_c   1.000
_cell.angle_alpha   90.00
_cell.angle_beta   90.00
_cell.angle_gamma   90.00
#
_symmetry.space_group_name_H-M   'P 1'
#
loop_
_entity.id
_entity.type
_entity.pdbx_description
1 polymer ?
#
loop_
_entity_poly.entity_id
_entity_poly.type
_entity_poly.pdbx_seq_one_letter_code
_entity_poly.pdbx_strand_id
1 'polypeptide(L)'
;MNDHKPRVIVTRLSLEMDDEIKRRVLKEIDAEFCVSVCQFEHNIPFLGPNQQVRVSSQNVKWGNYDADWNEVTPIDEELIYKMRECEAVYMDMLTRLEERHPFIYQDRKRAYLRSLQYWNHILDKHKINLYLSSGIPHESHEYVIYSLCKQKGIPTIFGHSGPVQDTKFFVTDWEESAVGMEEAIESLKTKYSKPEEIPLK
;
A
#
# COMPACT_ATOMS: atom_id res chain seq x y z
N MET A 1 6.41 -26.26 -7.50
CA MET A 1 6.23 -24.79 -7.35
C MET A 1 6.62 -24.50 -5.91
N ASN A 2 7.65 -23.68 -5.68
CA ASN A 2 8.26 -23.56 -4.35
C ASN A 2 7.25 -23.14 -3.29
N ASP A 3 7.23 -23.91 -2.20
CA ASP A 3 6.35 -23.82 -1.03
C ASP A 3 6.75 -22.65 -0.11
N HIS A 4 7.06 -21.48 -0.69
CA HIS A 4 7.60 -20.35 0.06
C HIS A 4 6.46 -19.43 0.49
N LYS A 5 6.21 -19.39 1.80
CA LYS A 5 5.19 -18.52 2.41
C LYS A 5 5.50 -17.04 2.12
N PRO A 6 4.48 -16.21 1.85
CA PRO A 6 4.69 -14.80 1.56
C PRO A 6 5.23 -14.03 2.78
N ARG A 7 6.01 -12.99 2.50
CA ARG A 7 6.58 -12.03 3.47
C ARG A 7 6.03 -10.67 3.11
N VAL A 8 5.13 -10.16 3.94
CA VAL A 8 4.12 -9.18 3.51
C VAL A 8 4.27 -7.86 4.25
N ILE A 9 4.14 -6.75 3.54
CA ILE A 9 3.80 -5.45 4.15
C ILE A 9 2.29 -5.24 4.02
N VAL A 10 1.66 -4.84 5.12
CA VAL A 10 0.25 -4.49 5.17
C VAL A 10 0.08 -3.05 5.61
N THR A 11 -0.70 -2.28 4.86
CA THR A 11 -1.15 -0.94 5.25
C THR A 11 -2.69 -0.88 5.30
N ARG A 12 -3.22 -0.07 6.22
CA ARG A 12 -4.63 0.36 6.31
C ARG A 12 -5.73 -0.68 6.43
N LEU A 13 -5.43 -1.97 6.50
CA LEU A 13 -6.43 -3.04 6.68
C LEU A 13 -7.39 -2.81 7.84
N SER A 14 -7.05 -2.00 8.85
CA SER A 14 -7.88 -1.81 10.02
C SER A 14 -9.06 -0.83 9.90
N LEU A 15 -8.99 0.18 9.04
CA LEU A 15 -9.91 1.33 9.13
C LEU A 15 -11.16 1.21 8.23
N GLU A 16 -11.11 0.36 7.20
CA GLU A 16 -12.07 0.43 6.08
C GLU A 16 -12.74 -0.90 5.74
N MET A 17 -12.51 -1.95 6.55
CA MET A 17 -13.12 -3.26 6.37
C MET A 17 -13.63 -3.76 7.71
N ASP A 18 -14.75 -4.48 7.68
CA ASP A 18 -15.24 -5.24 8.83
C ASP A 18 -14.24 -6.36 9.20
N ASP A 19 -14.09 -6.66 10.50
CA ASP A 19 -13.15 -7.67 10.99
C ASP A 19 -13.47 -9.09 10.51
N GLU A 20 -14.74 -9.38 10.21
CA GLU A 20 -15.15 -10.64 9.59
C GLU A 20 -14.68 -10.71 8.14
N ILE A 21 -14.79 -9.62 7.37
CA ILE A 21 -14.31 -9.56 5.98
C ILE A 21 -12.78 -9.70 5.95
N LYS A 22 -12.07 -9.00 6.84
CA LYS A 22 -10.61 -9.15 6.98
C LYS A 22 -10.24 -10.61 7.22
N ARG A 23 -10.88 -11.27 8.19
CA ARG A 23 -10.63 -12.69 8.47
C ARG A 23 -10.92 -13.56 7.25
N ARG A 24 -12.02 -13.34 6.54
CA ARG A 24 -12.38 -14.14 5.35
C ARG A 24 -11.43 -13.95 4.18
N VAL A 25 -10.92 -12.75 3.94
CA VAL A 25 -9.99 -12.46 2.84
C VAL A 25 -8.58 -12.91 3.18
N LEU A 26 -8.16 -12.69 4.43
CA LEU A 26 -6.78 -12.92 4.86
C LEU A 26 -6.52 -14.34 5.36
N LYS A 27 -7.55 -15.14 5.68
CA LYS A 27 -7.38 -16.55 6.11
C LYS A 27 -6.62 -17.42 5.11
N GLU A 28 -6.68 -17.05 3.83
CA GLU A 28 -6.00 -17.78 2.75
C GLU A 28 -4.52 -17.37 2.63
N ILE A 29 -4.11 -16.30 3.32
CA ILE A 29 -2.74 -15.79 3.33
C ILE A 29 -2.03 -16.29 4.59
N ASP A 30 -1.25 -17.36 4.45
CA ASP A 30 -0.37 -17.89 5.49
C ASP A 30 1.03 -17.30 5.34
N ALA A 31 1.25 -16.11 5.92
CA ALA A 31 2.50 -15.37 5.80
C ALA A 31 3.58 -15.89 6.77
N GLU A 32 4.82 -15.91 6.30
CA GLU A 32 6.00 -16.20 7.13
C GLU A 32 6.41 -14.99 7.99
N PHE A 33 6.15 -13.78 7.48
CA PHE A 33 6.53 -12.53 8.13
C PHE A 33 5.57 -11.43 7.72
N CYS A 34 5.19 -10.57 8.66
CA CYS A 34 4.32 -9.43 8.38
C CYS A 34 4.85 -8.14 9.00
N VAL A 35 4.94 -7.08 8.19
CA VAL A 35 5.05 -5.70 8.70
C VAL A 35 3.68 -5.05 8.59
N SER A 36 3.10 -4.66 9.71
CA SER A 36 1.80 -3.98 9.77
C SER A 36 1.97 -2.51 10.09
N VAL A 37 1.55 -1.65 9.17
CA VAL A 37 1.54 -0.19 9.37
C VAL A 37 0.17 0.21 9.92
N CYS A 38 0.09 0.35 11.24
CA CYS A 38 -1.17 0.63 11.92
C CYS A 38 -0.96 1.39 13.24
N GLN A 39 -2.00 2.14 13.63
CA GLN A 39 -1.92 2.95 14.85
C GLN A 39 -2.11 2.15 16.14
N PHE A 40 -2.81 1.01 16.12
CA PHE A 40 -3.13 0.24 17.34
C PHE A 40 -2.79 -1.24 17.15
N GLU A 41 -2.51 -1.96 18.24
CA GLU A 41 -2.14 -3.39 18.16
C GLU A 41 -3.30 -4.28 17.72
N HIS A 42 -4.53 -3.98 18.15
CA HIS A 42 -5.72 -4.73 17.73
C HIS A 42 -6.00 -4.62 16.22
N ASN A 43 -5.34 -3.69 15.52
CA ASN A 43 -5.44 -3.48 14.08
C ASN A 43 -4.47 -4.34 13.27
N ILE A 44 -3.59 -5.08 13.93
CA ILE A 44 -2.66 -5.99 13.26
C ILE A 44 -3.46 -7.21 12.77
N PRO A 45 -3.47 -7.49 11.45
CA PRO A 45 -4.18 -8.65 10.92
C PRO A 45 -3.53 -9.95 11.37
N PHE A 46 -4.34 -10.96 11.63
CA PHE A 46 -3.84 -12.32 11.82
C PHE A 46 -3.55 -12.95 10.46
N LEU A 47 -2.27 -13.04 10.09
CA LEU A 47 -1.78 -13.64 8.84
C LEU A 47 -1.00 -14.94 9.06
N GLY A 48 -1.31 -15.66 10.15
CA GLY A 48 -0.64 -16.89 10.55
C GLY A 48 0.16 -16.76 11.86
N PRO A 49 0.79 -17.85 12.33
CA PRO A 49 1.46 -17.91 13.64
C PRO A 49 2.84 -17.24 13.70
N ASN A 50 3.29 -16.58 12.63
CA ASN A 50 4.68 -16.19 12.46
C ASN A 50 4.95 -14.70 12.75
N GLN A 51 6.24 -14.38 12.88
CA GLN A 51 6.81 -13.09 13.31
C GLN A 51 6.15 -11.86 12.67
N GLN A 52 5.74 -10.90 13.51
CA GLN A 52 5.09 -9.66 13.08
C GLN A 52 5.82 -8.44 13.64
N VAL A 53 5.92 -7.40 12.84
CA VAL A 53 6.48 -6.10 13.22
C VAL A 53 5.39 -5.04 13.01
N ARG A 54 5.12 -4.23 14.05
CA ARG A 54 4.21 -3.10 13.94
C ARG A 54 5.01 -1.82 13.70
N VAL A 55 4.55 -1.03 12.75
CA VAL A 55 5.04 0.31 12.45
C VAL A 55 3.89 1.29 12.67
N SER A 56 4.10 2.33 13.49
CA SER A 56 3.05 3.31 13.80
C SER A 56 2.77 4.21 12.59
N SER A 57 1.56 4.12 12.04
CA SER A 57 1.10 5.00 10.94
C SER A 57 1.17 6.48 11.32
N GLN A 58 0.91 6.82 12.59
CA GLN A 58 0.98 8.19 13.09
C GLN A 58 2.39 8.77 13.11
N ASN A 59 3.42 7.94 13.29
CA ASN A 59 4.82 8.40 13.28
C ASN A 59 5.35 8.48 11.86
N VAL A 60 5.13 7.43 11.06
CA VAL A 60 5.73 7.33 9.72
C VAL A 60 5.14 8.31 8.71
N LYS A 61 3.90 8.78 8.90
CA LYS A 61 3.33 9.87 8.09
C LYS A 61 4.15 11.17 8.18
N TRP A 62 4.91 11.35 9.27
CA TRP A 62 5.81 12.49 9.47
C TRP A 62 7.27 12.18 9.12
N GLY A 63 7.55 11.00 8.56
CA GLY A 63 8.92 10.53 8.31
C GLY A 63 9.70 10.16 9.58
N ASN A 64 9.00 9.93 10.70
CA ASN A 64 9.60 9.49 11.95
C ASN A 64 9.53 7.97 12.05
N TYR A 65 10.70 7.33 12.03
CA TYR A 65 10.85 5.87 12.10
C TYR A 65 11.61 5.50 13.36
N ASP A 66 11.08 4.54 14.10
CA ASP A 66 11.73 3.93 15.26
C ASP A 66 12.68 2.83 14.77
N ALA A 67 13.93 3.21 14.51
CA ALA A 67 14.95 2.35 13.92
C ALA A 67 16.35 2.77 14.40
N ASP A 68 17.24 1.79 14.59
CA ASP A 68 18.67 2.07 14.72
C ASP A 68 19.24 2.38 13.34
N TRP A 69 19.45 3.67 13.05
CA TRP A 69 19.96 4.16 11.77
C TRP A 69 21.38 3.68 11.45
N ASN A 70 22.12 3.14 12.42
CA ASN A 70 23.41 2.50 12.15
C ASN A 70 23.25 1.12 11.51
N GLU A 71 22.10 0.46 11.71
CA GLU A 71 21.76 -0.81 11.07
C GLU A 71 21.00 -0.65 9.75
N VAL A 72 20.42 0.52 9.50
CA VAL A 72 19.65 0.80 8.29
C VAL A 72 20.60 1.02 7.11
N THR A 73 20.48 0.16 6.10
CA THR A 73 21.26 0.24 4.87
C THR A 73 21.15 1.64 4.23
N PRO A 74 22.27 2.35 3.99
CA PRO A 74 22.27 3.61 3.26
C PRO A 74 21.71 3.44 1.84
N ILE A 75 21.07 4.48 1.33
CA ILE A 75 20.62 4.54 -0.06
C ILE A 75 21.71 5.14 -0.95
N ASP A 76 21.79 4.67 -2.19
CA ASP A 76 22.73 5.17 -3.19
C ASP A 76 22.09 6.21 -4.12
N GLU A 77 22.93 6.84 -4.94
CA GLU A 77 22.52 7.85 -5.92
C GLU A 77 21.57 7.28 -6.97
N GLU A 78 21.78 6.03 -7.40
CA GLU A 78 20.96 5.39 -8.43
C GLU A 78 19.51 5.23 -7.96
N LEU A 79 19.31 4.77 -6.72
CA LEU A 79 17.99 4.65 -6.12
C LEU A 79 17.32 6.02 -5.98
N ILE A 80 18.05 7.04 -5.50
CA ILE A 80 17.52 8.41 -5.40
C ILE A 80 17.06 8.91 -6.78
N TYR A 81 17.87 8.69 -7.82
CA TYR A 81 17.54 9.11 -9.17
C TYR A 81 16.30 8.39 -9.74
N LYS A 82 16.18 7.08 -9.50
CA LYS A 82 15.02 6.27 -9.91
C LYS A 82 13.74 6.67 -9.17
N MET A 83 13.87 7.20 -7.95
CA MET A 83 12.75 7.57 -7.08
C MET A 83 12.38 9.06 -7.13
N ARG A 84 12.93 9.84 -8.08
CA ARG A 84 12.68 11.30 -8.18
C ARG A 84 11.20 11.68 -8.36
N GLU A 85 10.41 10.86 -9.06
CA GLU A 85 8.97 11.09 -9.24
C GLU A 85 8.23 10.81 -7.94
N CYS A 86 8.65 9.76 -7.23
CA CYS A 86 8.17 9.46 -5.89
C CYS A 86 8.43 10.61 -4.92
N GLU A 87 9.60 11.25 -5.00
CA GLU A 87 9.92 12.44 -4.21
C GLU A 87 8.94 13.58 -4.47
N ALA A 88 8.71 13.94 -5.74
CA ALA A 88 7.85 15.06 -6.08
C ALA A 88 6.44 14.90 -5.49
N VAL A 89 5.85 13.71 -5.65
CA VAL A 89 4.53 13.37 -5.10
C VAL A 89 4.57 13.32 -3.57
N TYR A 90 5.61 12.76 -2.95
CA TYR A 90 5.76 12.74 -1.48
C TYR A 90 5.75 14.16 -0.89
N MET A 91 6.49 15.08 -1.52
CA MET A 91 6.60 16.47 -1.08
C MET A 91 5.27 17.20 -1.20
N ASP A 92 4.53 16.96 -2.29
CA ASP A 92 3.17 17.47 -2.48
C ASP A 92 2.19 16.88 -1.45
N MET A 93 2.24 15.58 -1.22
CA MET A 93 1.40 14.90 -0.23
C MET A 93 1.56 15.47 1.18
N LEU A 94 2.77 15.92 1.56
CA LEU A 94 3.03 16.56 2.85
C LEU A 94 2.44 17.97 2.97
N THR A 95 2.17 18.68 1.87
CA THR A 95 1.55 20.02 1.92
C THR A 95 0.19 19.99 2.62
N ARG A 96 -0.56 18.90 2.46
CA ARG A 96 -1.86 18.65 3.13
C ARG A 96 -1.76 18.62 4.66
N LEU A 97 -0.56 18.44 5.20
CA LEU A 97 -0.31 18.41 6.63
C LEU A 97 0.23 19.75 7.18
N GLU A 98 0.57 20.70 6.29
CA GLU A 98 1.16 21.99 6.67
C GLU A 98 0.23 22.83 7.56
N GLU A 99 -1.09 22.69 7.40
CA GLU A 99 -2.10 23.36 8.26
C GLU A 99 -1.90 23.03 9.74
N ARG A 100 -1.39 21.83 10.05
CA ARG A 100 -1.17 21.36 11.43
C ARG A 100 0.26 21.54 11.91
N HIS A 101 1.22 21.60 10.99
CA HIS A 101 2.63 21.76 11.28
C HIS A 101 3.35 22.34 10.06
N PRO A 102 3.82 23.59 10.08
CA PRO A 102 4.54 24.16 8.94
C PRO A 102 5.83 23.37 8.70
N PHE A 103 6.05 22.93 7.45
CA PHE A 103 7.28 22.27 7.04
C PHE A 103 8.11 23.20 6.16
N ILE A 104 9.35 23.48 6.58
CA ILE A 104 10.32 24.02 5.64
C ILE A 104 10.71 22.92 4.65
N TYR A 105 11.09 23.32 3.43
CA TYR A 105 11.46 22.38 2.36
C TYR A 105 12.50 21.33 2.80
N GLN A 106 13.50 21.76 3.58
CA GLN A 106 14.57 20.88 4.07
C GLN A 106 14.06 19.75 4.97
N ASP A 107 13.04 20.02 5.79
CA ASP A 107 12.45 19.01 6.67
C ASP A 107 11.67 17.97 5.88
N ARG A 108 10.92 18.39 4.85
CA ARG A 108 10.22 17.47 3.95
C ARG A 108 11.19 16.59 3.18
N LYS A 109 12.27 17.16 2.64
CA LYS A 109 13.32 16.42 1.94
C LYS A 109 13.98 15.40 2.87
N ARG A 110 14.26 15.77 4.11
CA ARG A 110 14.81 14.85 5.12
C ARG A 110 13.83 13.72 5.48
N ALA A 111 12.55 14.05 5.67
CA ALA A 111 11.49 13.07 5.93
C ALA A 111 11.33 12.08 4.77
N TYR A 112 11.38 12.56 3.53
CA TYR A 112 11.37 11.74 2.33
C TYR A 112 12.57 10.78 2.29
N LEU A 113 13.81 11.30 2.41
CA LEU A 113 15.01 10.47 2.34
C LEU A 113 15.06 9.41 3.45
N ARG A 114 14.62 9.77 4.67
CA ARG A 114 14.45 8.80 5.76
C ARG A 114 13.42 7.73 5.44
N SER A 115 12.28 8.13 4.87
CA SER A 115 11.23 7.18 4.44
C SER A 115 11.75 6.23 3.38
N LEU A 116 12.44 6.77 2.36
CA LEU A 116 13.04 5.99 1.29
C LEU A 116 14.06 5.00 1.83
N GLN A 117 14.96 5.45 2.69
CA GLN A 117 16.00 4.61 3.29
C GLN A 117 15.42 3.51 4.18
N TYR A 118 14.50 3.86 5.08
CA TYR A 118 13.87 2.91 5.98
C TYR A 118 13.11 1.82 5.20
N TRP A 119 12.22 2.21 4.28
CA TRP A 119 11.41 1.23 3.56
C TRP A 119 12.24 0.40 2.60
N ASN A 120 13.25 0.96 1.93
CA ASN A 120 14.16 0.17 1.11
C ASN A 120 14.88 -0.89 1.95
N HIS A 121 15.39 -0.51 3.12
CA HIS A 121 16.01 -1.45 4.05
C HIS A 121 15.04 -2.53 4.55
N ILE A 122 13.81 -2.19 4.92
CA ILE A 122 12.81 -3.16 5.39
C ILE A 122 12.47 -4.17 4.29
N LEU A 123 12.27 -3.71 3.04
CA LEU A 123 11.98 -4.58 1.91
C LEU A 123 13.12 -5.59 1.69
N ASP A 124 14.38 -5.13 1.73
CA ASP A 124 15.55 -5.97 1.46
C ASP A 124 15.90 -6.89 2.64
N LYS A 125 15.99 -6.35 3.87
CA LYS A 125 16.33 -7.10 5.10
C LYS A 125 15.35 -8.24 5.35
N HIS A 126 14.06 -7.97 5.17
CA HIS A 126 13.01 -8.94 5.42
C HIS A 126 12.55 -9.66 4.16
N LYS A 127 13.20 -9.47 3.01
CA LYS A 127 12.86 -10.13 1.73
C LYS A 127 11.37 -10.08 1.43
N ILE A 128 10.77 -8.89 1.58
CA ILE A 128 9.35 -8.69 1.34
C ILE A 128 9.05 -9.02 -0.12
N ASN A 129 8.02 -9.82 -0.35
CA ASN A 129 7.63 -10.30 -1.67
C ASN A 129 6.15 -10.07 -1.98
N LEU A 130 5.43 -9.35 -1.11
CA LEU A 130 4.06 -8.93 -1.33
C LEU A 130 3.76 -7.65 -0.55
N TYR A 131 3.10 -6.69 -1.18
CA TYR A 131 2.54 -5.50 -0.52
C TYR A 131 1.02 -5.50 -0.66
N LEU A 132 0.33 -5.44 0.47
CA LEU A 132 -1.13 -5.37 0.55
C LEU A 132 -1.56 -4.05 1.20
N SER A 133 -2.47 -3.34 0.55
CA SER A 133 -3.13 -2.17 1.15
C SER A 133 -4.64 -2.31 1.03
N SER A 134 -5.39 -1.82 2.01
CA SER A 134 -6.87 -1.78 1.91
C SER A 134 -7.39 -0.65 1.02
N GLY A 135 -6.52 0.31 0.69
CA GLY A 135 -6.82 1.55 0.01
C GLY A 135 -5.73 1.91 -0.99
N ILE A 136 -6.03 2.81 -1.93
CA ILE A 136 -5.01 3.42 -2.78
C ILE A 136 -4.00 4.15 -1.86
N PRO A 137 -2.67 4.02 -2.11
CA PRO A 137 -1.65 4.75 -1.35
C PRO A 137 -1.94 6.25 -1.38
N HIS A 138 -2.30 6.83 -0.24
CA HIS A 138 -2.63 8.26 -0.14
C HIS A 138 -1.89 8.95 0.99
N GLU A 139 -1.29 8.20 1.91
CA GLU A 139 -0.30 8.74 2.82
C GLU A 139 1.10 8.68 2.20
N SER A 140 1.92 9.65 2.55
CA SER A 140 3.25 9.86 1.97
C SER A 140 4.15 8.62 2.09
N HIS A 141 4.12 7.94 3.23
CA HIS A 141 4.89 6.71 3.46
C HIS A 141 4.39 5.52 2.63
N GLU A 142 3.08 5.39 2.42
CA GLU A 142 2.50 4.32 1.60
C GLU A 142 2.90 4.46 0.14
N TYR A 143 2.98 5.70 -0.34
CA TYR A 143 3.42 5.98 -1.71
C TYR A 143 4.90 5.64 -1.93
N VAL A 144 5.75 5.82 -0.91
CA VAL A 144 7.15 5.37 -0.94
C VAL A 144 7.24 3.86 -1.02
N ILE A 145 6.48 3.13 -0.18
CA ILE A 145 6.42 1.66 -0.21
C ILE A 145 5.96 1.19 -1.59
N TYR A 146 4.86 1.74 -2.09
CA TYR A 146 4.32 1.44 -3.42
C TYR A 146 5.38 1.61 -4.51
N SER A 147 6.03 2.78 -4.55
CA SER A 147 7.01 3.12 -5.57
C SER A 147 8.22 2.20 -5.53
N LEU A 148 8.71 1.87 -4.33
CA LEU A 148 9.79 0.88 -4.14
C LEU A 148 9.36 -0.52 -4.59
N CYS A 149 8.13 -0.95 -4.27
CA CYS A 149 7.60 -2.23 -4.70
C CYS A 149 7.52 -2.31 -6.23
N LYS A 150 7.03 -1.26 -6.91
CA LYS A 150 7.02 -1.18 -8.37
C LYS A 150 8.43 -1.26 -8.95
N GLN A 151 9.39 -0.51 -8.40
CA GLN A 151 10.77 -0.52 -8.86
C GLN A 151 11.45 -1.89 -8.69
N LYS A 152 11.13 -2.62 -7.61
CA LYS A 152 11.69 -3.95 -7.30
C LYS A 152 10.89 -5.11 -7.91
N GLY A 153 9.79 -4.84 -8.60
CA GLY A 153 8.90 -5.87 -9.15
C GLY A 153 8.17 -6.69 -8.08
N ILE A 154 7.95 -6.12 -6.89
CA ILE A 154 7.21 -6.76 -5.80
C ILE A 154 5.71 -6.66 -6.10
N PRO A 155 4.98 -7.80 -6.15
CA PRO A 155 3.54 -7.81 -6.30
C PRO A 155 2.86 -6.88 -5.28
N THR A 156 2.04 -5.98 -5.79
CA THR A 156 1.34 -4.98 -4.99
C THR A 156 -0.15 -5.09 -5.28
N ILE A 157 -0.97 -5.15 -4.23
CA ILE A 157 -2.42 -5.25 -4.34
C ILE A 157 -3.03 -4.22 -3.41
N PHE A 158 -3.95 -3.42 -3.92
CA PHE A 158 -4.72 -2.47 -3.11
C PHE A 158 -6.20 -2.56 -3.39
N GLY A 159 -6.99 -2.33 -2.33
CA GLY A 159 -8.43 -2.18 -2.43
C GLY A 159 -8.80 -0.78 -2.95
N HIS A 160 -9.54 -0.72 -4.04
CA HIS A 160 -10.20 0.49 -4.50
C HIS A 160 -11.67 0.43 -4.09
N SER A 161 -12.13 1.42 -3.32
CA SER A 161 -13.53 1.54 -2.95
C SER A 161 -14.35 1.98 -4.16
N GLY A 162 -15.41 1.22 -4.47
CA GLY A 162 -16.36 1.58 -5.51
C GLY A 162 -17.36 2.64 -5.04
N PRO A 163 -18.21 3.15 -5.95
CA PRO A 163 -19.30 4.07 -5.59
C PRO A 163 -20.43 3.37 -4.81
N VAL A 164 -20.47 2.04 -4.82
CA VAL A 164 -21.43 1.23 -4.07
C VAL A 164 -20.87 0.95 -2.68
N GLN A 165 -21.68 1.22 -1.65
CA GLN A 165 -21.34 0.93 -0.26
C GLN A 165 -20.91 -0.53 -0.10
N ASP A 166 -19.89 -0.75 0.73
CA ASP A 166 -19.29 -2.07 1.03
C ASP A 166 -18.72 -2.83 -0.18
N THR A 167 -18.52 -2.16 -1.31
CA THR A 167 -17.88 -2.75 -2.50
C THR A 167 -16.45 -2.25 -2.64
N LYS A 168 -15.49 -3.18 -2.62
CA LYS A 168 -14.09 -2.94 -2.98
C LYS A 168 -13.69 -3.86 -4.11
N PHE A 169 -12.91 -3.34 -5.06
CA PHE A 169 -12.25 -4.13 -6.08
C PHE A 169 -10.75 -4.04 -5.89
N PHE A 170 -10.04 -5.15 -6.14
CA PHE A 170 -8.60 -5.18 -6.00
C PHE A 170 -7.95 -4.78 -7.32
N VAL A 171 -6.95 -3.91 -7.20
CA VAL A 171 -6.16 -3.41 -8.32
C VAL A 171 -4.69 -3.54 -7.96
N THR A 172 -3.85 -3.67 -9.00
CA THR A 172 -2.39 -3.83 -8.86
C THR A 172 -1.64 -2.58 -9.29
N ASP A 173 -2.30 -1.72 -10.07
CA ASP A 173 -1.83 -0.41 -10.50
C ASP A 173 -2.98 0.60 -10.47
N TRP A 174 -2.72 1.82 -10.01
CA TRP A 174 -3.75 2.85 -9.88
C TRP A 174 -3.80 3.72 -11.13
N GLU A 175 -2.68 3.85 -11.85
CA GLU A 175 -2.62 4.51 -13.16
C GLU A 175 -3.33 3.64 -14.20
N GLU A 176 -3.20 2.31 -14.10
CA GLU A 176 -3.87 1.33 -14.95
C GLU A 176 -4.93 0.51 -14.18
N SER A 177 -5.86 1.21 -13.50
CA SER A 177 -6.83 0.57 -12.59
C SER A 177 -8.04 -0.12 -13.26
N ALA A 178 -8.23 0.06 -14.57
CA ALA A 178 -9.41 -0.40 -15.31
C ALA A 178 -9.07 -1.39 -16.45
N VAL A 179 -8.01 -2.20 -16.28
CA VAL A 179 -7.63 -3.22 -17.27
C VAL A 179 -8.82 -4.15 -17.58
N GLY A 180 -9.17 -4.28 -18.85
CA GLY A 180 -10.29 -5.11 -19.30
C GLY A 180 -11.68 -4.48 -19.14
N MET A 181 -11.79 -3.28 -18.57
CA MET A 181 -13.09 -2.60 -18.41
C MET A 181 -13.69 -2.22 -19.77
N GLU A 182 -12.89 -1.79 -20.72
CA GLU A 182 -13.36 -1.48 -22.09
C GLU A 182 -13.97 -2.71 -22.77
N GLU A 183 -13.27 -3.85 -22.70
CA GLU A 183 -13.75 -5.12 -23.25
C GLU A 183 -15.05 -5.57 -22.58
N ALA A 184 -15.13 -5.43 -21.25
CA ALA A 184 -16.33 -5.74 -20.49
C ALA A 184 -17.50 -4.82 -20.89
N ILE A 185 -17.27 -3.52 -21.03
CA ILE A 185 -18.29 -2.55 -21.48
C ILE A 185 -18.78 -2.90 -22.88
N GLU A 186 -17.88 -3.22 -23.81
CA GLU A 186 -18.25 -3.54 -25.19
C GLU A 186 -19.05 -4.85 -25.28
N SER A 187 -18.67 -5.86 -24.48
CA SER A 187 -19.44 -7.09 -24.32
C SER A 187 -20.85 -6.82 -23.78
N LEU A 188 -20.97 -5.95 -22.77
CA LEU A 188 -22.26 -5.58 -22.18
C LEU A 188 -23.12 -4.79 -23.18
N LYS A 189 -22.56 -3.83 -23.91
CA LYS A 189 -23.28 -3.09 -24.97
C LYS A 189 -23.84 -4.03 -26.03
N THR A 190 -23.04 -5.00 -26.47
CA THR A 190 -23.49 -6.02 -27.44
C THR A 190 -24.60 -6.89 -26.87
N LYS A 191 -24.48 -7.31 -25.60
CA LYS A 191 -25.46 -8.17 -24.93
C LYS A 191 -26.81 -7.46 -24.73
N TYR A 192 -26.78 -6.18 -24.35
CA TYR A 192 -27.98 -5.39 -24.03
C TYR A 192 -28.39 -4.45 -25.16
N SER A 193 -27.88 -4.65 -26.40
CA SER A 193 -28.22 -3.83 -27.56
C SER A 193 -29.67 -3.98 -28.03
N LYS A 194 -30.38 -4.99 -27.52
CA LYS A 194 -31.79 -5.24 -27.80
C LYS A 194 -32.61 -4.90 -26.56
N PRO A 195 -33.70 -4.13 -26.67
CA PRO A 195 -34.59 -3.87 -25.55
C PRO A 195 -35.37 -5.15 -25.25
N GLU A 196 -34.84 -6.01 -24.40
CA GLU A 196 -35.66 -6.95 -23.65
C GLU A 196 -36.23 -6.19 -22.45
N GLU A 197 -37.56 -6.23 -22.28
CA GLU A 197 -38.25 -5.65 -21.12
C GLU A 197 -37.61 -6.22 -19.86
N ILE A 198 -36.85 -5.40 -19.13
CA ILE A 198 -36.35 -5.76 -17.81
C ILE A 198 -37.57 -5.75 -16.88
N PRO A 199 -38.06 -6.90 -16.38
CA PRO A 199 -39.16 -6.88 -15.45
C PRO A 199 -38.61 -6.31 -14.14
N LEU A 200 -39.00 -5.08 -13.82
CA LEU A 200 -38.83 -4.51 -12.49
C LEU A 200 -39.65 -5.38 -11.53
N LYS A 201 -38.96 -6.23 -10.76
CA LYS A 201 -39.54 -6.93 -9.60
C LYS A 201 -39.40 -6.07 -8.35
#